data_AF-Q4J8J5-F1
#
_entry.id   AF-Q4J8J5-F1
#
_cell.length_a   1.000
_cell.length_b   1.000
_cell.length_c   1.000
_cell.angle_alpha   90.00
_cell.angle_beta   90.00
_cell.angle_gamma   90.00
#
_symmetry.space_group_name_H-M   'P 1'
#
loop_
_entity.id
_entity.type
_entity.pdbx_description
1 polymer ?
#
loop_
_entity_poly.entity_id
_entity_poly.type
_entity_poly.pdbx_seq_one_letter_code
_entity_poly.pdbx_strand_id
1 'polypeptide(L)'
;MINIVQEILEEPSLIFSYYNNVKIVILLNLIKHLRSMGKEICIVNLEKIKPDVLPPDFHSVCNEKSEVIVYEAEDEKEVPVKFTVIISSKKLKLGVRMIQIDKLGENLYKMKINNNVLHLFRVLNDYTIKEEQIGDVENEILKLLREYQQMSMREIVQIIAHKTNSSREEVRNKLYFLKTIGAVEIKEGIVSLNDYGWSKR
;
A
#
# COMPACT_ATOMS: atom_id res chain seq x y z
N MET A 1 3.48 4.00 15.10
CA MET A 1 2.94 3.73 13.76
C MET A 1 4.04 3.02 13.00
N ILE A 2 3.84 1.77 12.60
CA ILE A 2 4.83 1.01 11.80
C ILE A 2 4.86 1.63 10.41
N ASN A 3 6.05 1.90 9.87
CA ASN A 3 6.20 2.44 8.51
C ASN A 3 5.94 1.32 7.48
N ILE A 4 5.39 1.65 6.31
CA ILE A 4 5.21 0.72 5.16
C ILE A 4 6.39 -0.24 4.95
N VAL A 5 7.63 0.25 5.01
CA VAL A 5 8.83 -0.58 4.78
C VAL A 5 9.02 -1.63 5.87
N GLN A 6 8.75 -1.26 7.13
CA GLN A 6 8.81 -2.19 8.25
C GLN A 6 7.72 -3.25 8.14
N GLU A 7 6.49 -2.84 7.80
CA GLU A 7 5.35 -3.74 7.59
C GLU A 7 5.63 -4.79 6.50
N ILE A 8 6.33 -4.41 5.43
CA ILE A 8 6.75 -5.33 4.36
C ILE A 8 7.77 -6.37 4.85
N LEU A 9 8.67 -5.97 5.77
CA LEU A 9 9.81 -6.77 6.23
C LEU A 9 9.50 -7.62 7.46
N GLU A 10 8.28 -7.58 8.00
CA GLU A 10 7.88 -8.37 9.18
C GLU A 10 8.03 -9.87 8.96
N GLU A 11 7.66 -10.34 7.76
CA GLU A 11 7.77 -11.74 7.36
C GLU A 11 7.96 -11.84 5.84
N PRO A 12 8.46 -12.99 5.34
CA PRO A 12 8.61 -13.20 3.91
C PRO A 12 7.30 -12.94 3.15
N SER A 13 7.36 -12.06 2.15
CA SER A 13 6.15 -11.58 1.48
C SER A 13 6.31 -11.42 -0.03
N LEU A 14 5.18 -11.53 -0.73
CA LEU A 14 5.02 -11.21 -2.15
C LEU A 14 4.30 -9.86 -2.27
N ILE A 15 5.02 -8.85 -2.71
CA ILE A 15 4.48 -7.56 -3.13
C ILE A 15 4.01 -7.68 -4.57
N PHE A 16 2.71 -7.56 -4.74
CA PHE A 16 2.04 -7.61 -6.03
C PHE A 16 1.60 -6.21 -6.47
N SER A 17 2.13 -5.75 -7.61
CA SER A 17 1.66 -4.51 -8.25
C SER A 17 1.87 -4.52 -9.77
N TYR A 18 0.89 -4.02 -10.50
CA TYR A 18 1.01 -3.80 -11.95
C TYR A 18 1.84 -2.56 -12.31
N TYR A 19 2.12 -1.67 -11.35
CA TYR A 19 2.71 -0.36 -11.65
C TYR A 19 4.22 -0.37 -11.41
N ASN A 20 5.00 -0.20 -12.48
CA ASN A 20 6.46 -0.27 -12.36
C ASN A 20 7.05 0.80 -11.43
N ASN A 21 6.51 2.03 -11.47
CA ASN A 21 6.99 3.13 -10.64
C ASN A 21 6.95 2.77 -9.15
N VAL A 22 5.83 2.26 -8.64
CA VAL A 22 5.72 1.92 -7.21
C VAL A 22 6.60 0.73 -6.84
N LYS A 23 6.78 -0.25 -7.74
CA LYS A 23 7.69 -1.38 -7.50
C LYS A 23 9.13 -0.92 -7.32
N ILE A 24 9.61 -0.03 -8.18
CA ILE A 24 10.93 0.59 -8.07
C ILE A 24 11.07 1.36 -6.77
N VAL A 25 10.08 2.20 -6.44
CA VAL A 25 10.13 3.02 -5.22
C VAL A 25 10.18 2.15 -3.98
N ILE A 26 9.36 1.10 -3.92
CA ILE A 26 9.37 0.13 -2.81
C ILE A 26 10.74 -0.56 -2.73
N LEU A 27 11.29 -1.03 -3.85
CA LEU A 27 12.63 -1.63 -3.89
C LEU A 27 13.69 -0.68 -3.32
N LEU A 28 13.72 0.57 -3.76
CA LEU A 28 14.70 1.56 -3.32
C LEU A 28 14.57 1.86 -1.82
N ASN A 29 13.35 1.94 -1.31
CA ASN A 29 13.10 2.18 0.11
C ASN A 29 13.48 0.94 0.96
N LEU A 30 13.26 -0.28 0.46
CA LEU A 30 13.74 -1.51 1.10
C LEU A 30 15.28 -1.54 1.14
N ILE A 31 15.94 -1.24 0.01
CA ILE A 31 17.41 -1.19 -0.06
C ILE A 31 17.97 -0.20 0.96
N LYS A 32 17.43 1.03 0.96
CA LYS A 32 17.86 2.09 1.89
C LYS A 32 17.69 1.65 3.34
N HIS A 33 16.55 1.04 3.67
CA HIS A 33 16.27 0.60 5.03
C HIS A 33 17.19 -0.54 5.48
N LEU A 34 17.34 -1.59 4.67
CA LEU A 34 18.20 -2.73 4.98
C LEU A 34 19.68 -2.32 5.10
N ARG A 35 20.17 -1.44 4.21
CA ARG A 35 21.53 -0.87 4.33
C ARG A 35 21.71 -0.06 5.60
N SER A 36 20.69 0.70 6.03
CA SER A 36 20.75 1.45 7.29
C SER A 36 20.85 0.55 8.53
N MET A 37 20.43 -0.72 8.40
CA MET A 37 20.58 -1.75 9.43
C MET A 37 21.89 -2.54 9.29
N GLY A 38 22.78 -2.15 8.37
CA GLY A 38 24.06 -2.85 8.11
C GLY A 38 23.90 -4.20 7.42
N LYS A 39 22.77 -4.44 6.73
CA LYS A 39 22.51 -5.70 6.02
C LYS A 39 23.12 -5.69 4.62
N GLU A 40 23.66 -6.84 4.24
CA GLU A 40 24.00 -7.14 2.85
C GLU A 40 22.72 -7.50 2.08
N ILE A 41 22.63 -7.12 0.81
CA ILE A 41 21.42 -7.28 0.01
C ILE A 41 21.78 -8.01 -1.27
N CYS A 42 21.07 -9.10 -1.53
CA CYS A 42 21.11 -9.82 -2.80
C CYS A 42 19.83 -9.51 -3.56
N ILE A 43 19.95 -8.89 -4.74
CA ILE A 43 18.82 -8.71 -5.65
C ILE A 43 18.89 -9.79 -6.72
N VAL A 44 17.89 -10.67 -6.73
CA VAL A 44 17.65 -11.62 -7.82
C VAL A 44 16.97 -10.87 -8.97
N ASN A 45 17.37 -11.17 -10.19
CA ASN A 45 16.98 -10.47 -11.42
C ASN A 45 17.37 -8.99 -11.46
N LEU A 46 18.57 -8.66 -10.97
CA LEU A 46 19.08 -7.29 -10.95
C LEU A 46 19.09 -6.65 -12.35
N GLU A 47 19.32 -7.44 -13.40
CA GLU A 47 19.33 -7.01 -14.79
C GLU A 47 17.98 -6.47 -15.30
N LYS A 48 16.87 -6.79 -14.63
CA LYS A 48 15.54 -6.23 -14.93
C LYS A 48 15.39 -4.80 -14.41
N ILE A 49 16.34 -4.30 -13.62
CA ILE A 49 16.34 -2.93 -13.07
C ILE A 49 17.27 -2.07 -13.90
N LYS A 50 16.80 -0.89 -14.31
CA LYS A 50 17.67 0.05 -15.02
C LYS A 50 18.76 0.59 -14.08
N PRO A 51 20.05 0.57 -14.48
CA PRO A 51 21.14 0.97 -13.60
C PRO A 51 21.05 2.41 -13.06
N ASP A 52 20.48 3.33 -13.84
CA ASP A 52 20.31 4.75 -13.50
C ASP A 52 19.30 5.00 -12.37
N VAL A 53 18.51 3.99 -12.01
CA VAL A 53 17.53 4.06 -10.92
C VAL A 53 18.13 3.66 -9.57
N LEU A 54 19.19 2.84 -9.59
CA LEU A 54 19.82 2.35 -8.36
C LEU A 54 20.70 3.44 -7.73
N PRO A 55 20.91 3.41 -6.39
CA PRO A 55 21.88 4.29 -5.76
C PRO A 55 23.26 4.12 -6.41
N PRO A 56 24.03 5.21 -6.65
CA PRO A 56 25.31 5.12 -7.36
C PRO A 56 26.34 4.20 -6.70
N ASP A 57 26.23 3.98 -5.39
CA ASP A 57 27.11 3.14 -4.58
C ASP A 57 26.50 1.75 -4.29
N PHE A 58 25.39 1.41 -4.95
CA PHE A 58 24.72 0.14 -4.72
C PHE A 58 25.44 -1.00 -5.44
N HIS A 59 25.79 -2.03 -4.66
CA HIS A 59 26.29 -3.30 -5.17
C HIS A 59 25.50 -4.44 -4.54
N SER A 60 24.98 -5.32 -5.38
CA SER A 60 24.32 -6.56 -4.94
C SER A 60 25.38 -7.53 -4.43
N VAL A 61 25.23 -8.01 -3.20
CA VAL A 61 26.10 -9.00 -2.57
C VAL A 61 25.26 -10.22 -2.27
N CYS A 62 25.54 -11.33 -2.94
CA CYS A 62 24.79 -12.57 -2.81
C CYS A 62 25.62 -13.63 -2.07
N ASN A 63 25.44 -13.69 -0.75
CA ASN A 63 25.99 -14.72 0.12
C ASN A 63 24.91 -15.24 1.09
N GLU A 64 25.26 -16.18 1.97
CA GLU A 64 24.31 -16.83 2.88
C GLU A 64 23.69 -15.91 3.94
N LYS A 65 24.29 -14.74 4.21
CA LYS A 65 23.83 -13.74 5.19
C LYS A 65 23.04 -12.61 4.56
N SER A 66 22.99 -12.54 3.23
CA SER A 66 22.29 -11.49 2.51
C SER A 66 20.78 -11.58 2.70
N GLU A 67 20.14 -10.43 2.84
CA GLU A 67 18.71 -10.29 2.68
C GLU A 67 18.39 -10.38 1.19
N VAL A 68 17.49 -11.28 0.80
CA VAL A 68 17.24 -11.60 -0.61
C VAL A 68 15.95 -10.93 -1.06
N ILE A 69 16.08 -10.03 -2.03
CA ILE A 69 14.95 -9.38 -2.70
C ILE A 69 14.86 -9.93 -4.13
N VAL A 70 13.73 -10.51 -4.50
CA VAL A 70 13.48 -10.96 -5.87
C VAL A 70 12.70 -9.89 -6.61
N TYR A 71 13.26 -9.34 -7.68
CA TYR A 71 12.62 -8.28 -8.46
C TYR A 71 12.03 -8.81 -9.78
N GLU A 72 10.78 -8.47 -10.06
CA GLU A 72 10.04 -8.88 -11.26
C GLU A 72 10.17 -10.38 -11.58
N ALA A 73 9.96 -11.25 -10.58
CA ALA A 73 9.83 -12.68 -10.83
C ALA A 73 8.59 -12.94 -11.70
N GLU A 74 8.76 -13.64 -12.81
CA GLU A 74 7.67 -13.97 -13.75
C GLU A 74 7.08 -15.34 -13.44
N ASP A 75 7.88 -16.24 -12.87
CA ASP A 75 7.47 -17.55 -12.39
C ASP A 75 8.06 -17.91 -11.01
N GLU A 76 7.51 -18.95 -10.37
CA GLU A 76 7.94 -19.41 -9.04
C GLU A 76 9.35 -20.03 -9.02
N LYS A 77 9.92 -20.44 -10.17
CA LYS A 77 11.26 -21.04 -10.26
C LYS A 77 12.37 -19.99 -10.20
N GLU A 78 12.06 -18.74 -10.53
CA GLU A 78 12.96 -17.59 -10.32
C GLU A 78 13.16 -17.26 -8.83
N VAL A 79 12.34 -17.83 -7.94
CA VAL A 79 12.34 -17.52 -6.51
C VAL A 79 13.20 -18.53 -5.74
N PRO A 80 14.26 -18.10 -5.04
CA PRO A 80 15.06 -18.98 -4.20
C PRO A 80 14.27 -19.45 -2.98
N VAL A 81 14.69 -20.58 -2.40
CA VAL A 81 14.02 -21.18 -1.21
C VAL A 81 13.99 -20.21 -0.02
N LYS A 82 15.05 -19.42 0.16
CA LYS A 82 15.12 -18.38 1.20
C LYS A 82 15.05 -17.01 0.53
N PHE A 83 14.05 -16.23 0.91
CA PHE A 83 13.89 -14.85 0.47
C PHE A 83 13.28 -13.97 1.57
N THR A 84 13.55 -12.68 1.48
CA THR A 84 12.98 -11.65 2.35
C THR A 84 11.73 -11.07 1.71
N VAL A 85 11.82 -10.61 0.46
CA VAL A 85 10.69 -9.98 -0.25
C VAL A 85 10.75 -10.34 -1.73
N ILE A 86 9.58 -10.54 -2.33
CA ILE A 86 9.40 -10.67 -3.77
C ILE A 86 8.57 -9.48 -4.25
N ILE A 87 9.02 -8.82 -5.32
CA ILE A 87 8.29 -7.74 -5.97
C ILE A 87 7.92 -8.23 -7.37
N SER A 88 6.64 -8.31 -7.70
CA SER A 88 6.21 -8.84 -9.00
C SER A 88 4.91 -8.21 -9.51
N SER A 89 4.75 -8.25 -10.84
CA SER A 89 3.47 -8.02 -11.53
C SER A 89 2.61 -9.29 -11.66
N LYS A 90 3.08 -10.43 -11.15
CA LYS A 90 2.38 -11.72 -11.16
C LYS A 90 1.97 -12.13 -9.74
N LYS A 91 0.81 -12.79 -9.64
CA LYS A 91 0.35 -13.43 -8.39
C LYS A 91 0.93 -14.82 -8.28
N LEU A 92 2.21 -14.90 -7.87
CA LEU A 92 2.92 -16.17 -7.68
C LEU A 92 2.34 -16.98 -6.51
N LYS A 93 2.24 -18.30 -6.67
CA LYS A 93 1.63 -19.21 -5.68
C LYS A 93 2.68 -19.81 -4.74
N LEU A 94 3.28 -18.95 -3.92
CA LEU A 94 4.41 -19.33 -3.05
C LEU A 94 4.02 -19.66 -1.60
N GLY A 95 2.74 -19.53 -1.25
CA GLY A 95 2.25 -19.79 0.11
C GLY A 95 2.71 -18.77 1.16
N VAL A 96 3.14 -17.58 0.74
CA VAL A 96 3.60 -16.49 1.62
C VAL A 96 2.60 -15.34 1.70
N ARG A 97 2.80 -14.41 2.64
CA ARG A 97 1.99 -13.19 2.80
C ARG A 97 1.95 -12.41 1.49
N MET A 98 0.75 -12.10 1.01
CA MET A 98 0.56 -11.28 -0.19
C MET A 98 0.24 -9.84 0.20
N ILE A 99 1.07 -8.91 -0.28
CA ILE A 99 0.91 -7.48 -0.14
C ILE A 99 0.49 -6.92 -1.49
N GLN A 100 -0.77 -6.51 -1.64
CA GLN A 100 -1.26 -5.95 -2.89
C GLN A 100 -1.17 -4.42 -2.86
N ILE A 101 -0.56 -3.83 -3.89
CA ILE A 101 -0.48 -2.37 -4.06
C ILE A 101 -1.29 -1.94 -5.28
N ASP A 102 -2.38 -1.22 -5.01
CA ASP A 102 -3.28 -0.67 -6.03
C ASP A 102 -3.07 0.84 -6.18
N LYS A 103 -3.13 1.35 -7.42
CA LYS A 103 -3.12 2.79 -7.71
C LYS A 103 -4.53 3.35 -7.57
N LEU A 104 -4.65 4.48 -6.88
CA LEU A 104 -5.92 5.17 -6.61
C LEU A 104 -6.07 6.48 -7.39
N GLY A 105 -4.96 7.12 -7.75
CA GLY A 105 -4.94 8.39 -8.45
C GLY A 105 -3.53 8.75 -8.90
N GLU A 106 -3.31 10.02 -9.24
CA GLU A 106 -1.98 10.50 -9.60
C GLU A 106 -1.03 10.36 -8.41
N ASN A 107 -0.09 9.42 -8.54
CA ASN A 107 0.90 9.03 -7.55
C ASN A 107 0.36 8.55 -6.18
N LEU A 108 -0.96 8.40 -6.01
CA LEU A 108 -1.57 7.87 -4.78
C LEU A 108 -1.83 6.37 -4.91
N TYR A 109 -1.41 5.63 -3.89
CA TYR A 109 -1.52 4.18 -3.82
C TYR A 109 -2.11 3.74 -2.48
N LYS A 110 -2.66 2.53 -2.47
CA LYS A 110 -3.03 1.83 -1.24
C LYS A 110 -2.31 0.49 -1.15
N MET A 111 -1.85 0.15 0.05
CA MET A 111 -1.30 -1.16 0.38
C MET A 111 -2.35 -1.97 1.13
N LYS A 112 -2.58 -3.19 0.65
CA LYS A 112 -3.52 -4.16 1.25
C LYS A 112 -2.81 -5.44 1.65
N ILE A 113 -3.19 -5.98 2.79
CA ILE A 113 -2.71 -7.26 3.30
C ILE A 113 -3.92 -8.06 3.74
N ASN A 114 -4.10 -9.27 3.20
CA ASN A 114 -5.30 -10.09 3.43
C ASN A 114 -6.60 -9.32 3.19
N ASN A 115 -6.64 -8.52 2.12
CA ASN A 115 -7.72 -7.60 1.73
C ASN A 115 -7.94 -6.37 2.64
N ASN A 116 -7.25 -6.28 3.79
CA ASN A 116 -7.30 -5.11 4.67
C ASN A 116 -6.40 -3.99 4.16
N VAL A 117 -6.96 -2.78 4.01
CA VAL A 117 -6.19 -1.60 3.61
C VAL A 117 -5.45 -1.10 4.84
N LEU A 118 -4.12 -1.19 4.82
CA LEU A 118 -3.30 -0.83 5.98
C LEU A 118 -2.65 0.54 5.84
N HIS A 119 -2.28 0.91 4.60
CA HIS A 119 -1.61 2.17 4.32
C HIS A 119 -2.14 2.82 3.06
N LEU A 120 -2.25 4.15 3.13
CA LEU A 120 -2.35 5.04 1.99
C LEU A 120 -1.04 5.79 1.88
N PHE A 121 -0.53 5.93 0.66
CA PHE A 121 0.74 6.62 0.47
C PHE A 121 0.85 7.23 -0.93
N ARG A 122 1.66 8.27 -1.03
CA ARG A 122 2.08 8.85 -2.29
C ARG A 122 3.51 8.47 -2.60
N VAL A 123 3.75 8.21 -3.88
CA VAL A 123 5.09 8.16 -4.45
C VAL A 123 5.47 9.56 -4.90
N LEU A 124 6.57 10.10 -4.38
CA LEU A 124 7.08 11.41 -4.78
C LEU A 124 8.10 11.27 -5.92
N ASN A 125 8.38 12.37 -6.62
CA ASN A 125 9.27 12.39 -7.78
C ASN A 125 10.73 12.03 -7.45
N ASP A 126 11.12 12.14 -6.18
CA ASP A 126 12.44 11.77 -5.65
C ASP A 126 12.52 10.30 -5.19
N TYR A 127 11.57 9.46 -5.63
CA TYR A 127 11.44 8.05 -5.26
C TYR A 127 11.22 7.80 -3.76
N THR A 128 10.66 8.78 -3.04
CA THR A 128 10.27 8.60 -1.65
C THR A 128 8.79 8.23 -1.49
N ILE A 129 8.50 7.56 -0.37
CA ILE A 129 7.15 7.22 0.05
C ILE A 129 6.71 8.21 1.12
N LYS A 130 5.60 8.91 0.86
CA LYS A 130 4.93 9.75 1.85
C LYS A 130 3.63 9.07 2.29
N GLU A 131 3.54 8.66 3.55
CA GLU A 131 2.29 8.13 4.10
C GLU A 131 1.24 9.23 4.16
N GLU A 132 0.03 8.89 3.73
CA GLU A 132 -1.13 9.78 3.69
C GLU A 132 -2.13 9.32 4.75
N GLN A 133 -2.66 10.27 5.51
CA GLN A 133 -3.76 10.04 6.42
C GLN A 133 -5.06 10.51 5.77
N ILE A 134 -6.17 9.88 6.17
CA ILE A 134 -7.49 10.38 5.80
C ILE A 134 -7.77 11.68 6.56
N GLY A 135 -8.43 12.63 5.88
CA GLY A 135 -8.72 13.95 6.43
C GLY A 135 -9.83 13.95 7.49
N ASP A 136 -10.07 15.12 8.08
CA ASP A 136 -11.05 15.29 9.17
C ASP A 136 -12.48 14.96 8.73
N VAL A 137 -12.88 15.35 7.52
CA VAL A 137 -14.21 15.05 6.97
C VAL A 137 -14.39 13.54 6.81
N GLU A 138 -13.38 12.85 6.28
CA GLU A 138 -13.35 11.40 6.16
C GLU A 138 -13.45 10.71 7.53
N ASN A 139 -12.68 11.19 8.52
CA ASN A 139 -12.73 10.67 9.88
C ASN A 139 -14.11 10.83 10.52
N GLU A 140 -14.76 11.98 10.31
CA GLU A 140 -16.11 12.23 10.80
C GLU A 140 -17.16 11.34 10.14
N ILE A 141 -17.04 11.07 8.83
CA ILE A 141 -17.88 10.08 8.13
C ILE A 141 -17.70 8.69 8.74
N LEU A 142 -16.46 8.24 8.93
CA LEU A 142 -16.18 6.93 9.49
C LEU A 142 -16.66 6.81 10.93
N LYS A 143 -16.49 7.85 11.75
CA LYS A 143 -17.01 7.91 13.11
C LYS A 143 -18.53 7.76 13.13
N LEU A 144 -19.22 8.51 12.28
CA LEU A 144 -20.68 8.42 12.14
C LEU A 144 -21.11 7.00 11.75
N LEU A 145 -20.44 6.38 10.77
CA LEU A 145 -20.75 5.01 10.37
C LEU A 145 -20.40 3.95 11.43
N ARG A 146 -19.44 4.21 12.33
CA ARG A 146 -19.18 3.33 13.49
C ARG A 146 -20.31 3.37 14.52
N GLU A 147 -20.93 4.54 14.69
CA GLU A 147 -22.05 4.73 15.62
C GLU A 147 -23.35 4.09 15.10
N TYR A 148 -23.64 4.21 13.80
CA TYR A 148 -24.92 3.80 13.22
C TYR A 148 -24.86 2.55 12.31
N GLN A 149 -23.66 2.02 12.03
CA GLN A 149 -23.35 0.90 11.11
C GLN A 149 -23.70 1.14 9.64
N GLN A 150 -24.93 1.54 9.34
CA GLN A 150 -25.44 1.78 8.00
C GLN A 150 -26.30 3.05 7.99
N MET A 151 -26.09 3.91 6.99
CA MET A 151 -26.88 5.14 6.83
C MET A 151 -27.07 5.47 5.37
N SER A 152 -28.13 6.21 5.03
CA SER A 152 -28.28 6.68 3.67
C SER A 152 -27.23 7.75 3.35
N MET A 153 -26.77 7.77 2.09
CA MET A 153 -25.81 8.77 1.61
C MET A 153 -26.33 10.19 1.83
N ARG A 154 -27.65 10.40 1.71
CA ARG A 154 -28.29 11.71 1.92
C ARG A 154 -28.14 12.18 3.37
N GLU A 155 -28.39 11.31 4.34
CA GLU A 155 -28.28 11.64 5.77
C GLU A 155 -26.83 11.95 6.14
N ILE A 156 -25.89 11.11 5.71
CA ILE A 156 -24.46 11.35 5.97
C ILE A 156 -24.04 12.70 5.40
N VAL A 157 -24.36 12.99 4.14
CA VAL A 157 -24.00 14.25 3.50
C VAL A 157 -24.58 15.44 4.26
N GLN A 158 -25.82 15.35 4.74
CA GLN A 158 -26.46 16.43 5.48
C GLN A 158 -25.83 16.65 6.86
N ILE A 159 -25.61 15.57 7.62
CA ILE A 159 -25.02 15.62 8.97
C ILE A 159 -23.59 16.13 8.90
N ILE A 160 -22.76 15.55 8.04
CA ILE A 160 -21.34 15.86 7.96
C ILE A 160 -21.12 17.26 7.40
N ALA A 161 -21.83 17.67 6.35
CA ALA A 161 -21.67 19.02 5.79
C ALA A 161 -21.97 20.11 6.84
N HIS A 162 -22.99 19.89 7.67
CA HIS A 162 -23.30 20.81 8.76
C HIS A 162 -22.23 20.77 9.87
N LYS A 163 -21.78 19.57 10.25
CA LYS A 163 -20.80 19.35 11.32
C LYS A 163 -19.40 19.91 10.99
N THR A 164 -18.94 19.74 9.75
CA THR A 164 -17.59 20.14 9.33
C THR A 164 -17.55 21.49 8.61
N ASN A 165 -18.71 22.16 8.46
CA ASN A 165 -18.85 23.38 7.65
C ASN A 165 -18.34 23.22 6.20
N SER A 166 -18.45 22.01 5.65
CA SER A 166 -18.05 21.66 4.29
C SER A 166 -19.22 21.76 3.32
N SER A 167 -18.94 21.88 2.02
CA SER A 167 -20.00 21.81 1.02
C SER A 167 -20.55 20.38 0.90
N ARG A 168 -21.84 20.24 0.53
CA ARG A 168 -22.43 18.91 0.28
C ARG A 168 -21.70 18.14 -0.83
N GLU A 169 -21.17 18.84 -1.82
CA GLU A 169 -20.40 18.24 -2.91
C GLU A 169 -19.06 17.69 -2.41
N GLU A 170 -18.35 18.47 -1.59
CA GLU A 170 -17.12 18.03 -0.94
C GLU A 170 -17.33 16.75 -0.14
N VAL A 171 -18.38 16.69 0.70
CA VAL A 171 -18.69 15.48 1.49
C VAL A 171 -18.99 14.28 0.59
N ARG A 172 -19.69 14.48 -0.54
CA ARG A 172 -19.90 13.40 -1.52
C ARG A 172 -18.58 12.92 -2.11
N ASN A 173 -17.69 13.83 -2.48
CA ASN A 173 -16.36 13.49 -3.00
C ASN A 173 -15.54 12.71 -1.96
N LYS A 174 -15.62 13.10 -0.68
CA LYS A 174 -14.99 12.36 0.42
C LYS A 174 -15.58 10.97 0.63
N LEU A 175 -16.90 10.81 0.53
CA LEU A 175 -17.56 9.50 0.56
C LEU A 175 -17.10 8.59 -0.59
N TYR A 176 -17.03 9.12 -1.82
CA TYR A 176 -16.52 8.35 -2.96
C TYR A 176 -15.03 8.02 -2.82
N PHE A 177 -14.24 8.92 -2.24
CA PHE A 177 -12.85 8.63 -1.90
C PHE A 177 -12.75 7.49 -0.87
N LEU A 178 -13.53 7.53 0.22
CA LEU A 178 -13.60 6.45 1.21
C LEU A 178 -14.02 5.11 0.59
N LYS A 179 -14.96 5.12 -0.36
CA LYS A 179 -15.33 3.93 -1.15
C LYS A 179 -14.16 3.43 -1.99
N THR A 180 -13.46 4.35 -2.66
CA THR A 180 -12.33 4.05 -3.56
C THR A 180 -11.16 3.44 -2.80
N ILE A 181 -10.84 3.96 -1.61
CA ILE A 181 -9.81 3.35 -0.76
C ILE A 181 -10.29 2.01 -0.19
N GLY A 182 -11.61 1.82 -0.06
CA GLY A 182 -12.23 0.59 0.43
C GLY A 182 -12.58 0.62 1.91
N ALA A 183 -12.69 1.81 2.51
CA ALA A 183 -13.10 2.00 3.90
C ALA A 183 -14.61 1.87 4.09
N VAL A 184 -15.39 2.16 3.05
CA VAL A 184 -16.86 2.05 3.05
C VAL A 184 -17.35 1.33 1.80
N GLU A 185 -18.53 0.71 1.91
CA GLU A 185 -19.30 0.24 0.77
C GLU A 185 -20.47 1.18 0.50
N ILE A 186 -20.85 1.35 -0.76
CA ILE A 186 -22.06 2.10 -1.14
C ILE A 186 -22.87 1.22 -2.09
N LYS A 187 -24.03 0.75 -1.61
CA LYS A 187 -24.99 -0.10 -2.33
C LYS A 187 -26.37 0.54 -2.25
N GLU A 188 -26.99 0.79 -3.40
CA GLU A 188 -28.36 1.35 -3.48
C GLU A 188 -28.56 2.64 -2.67
N GLY A 189 -27.52 3.46 -2.56
CA GLY A 189 -27.56 4.71 -1.79
C GLY A 189 -27.41 4.55 -0.27
N ILE A 190 -27.28 3.33 0.23
CA ILE A 190 -26.89 3.02 1.61
C ILE A 190 -25.37 2.91 1.68
N VAL A 191 -24.80 3.51 2.70
CA VAL A 191 -23.37 3.50 3.00
C VAL A 191 -23.14 2.71 4.29
N SER A 192 -22.17 1.80 4.27
CA SER A 192 -21.76 1.00 5.43
C SER A 192 -20.24 0.97 5.54
N LEU A 193 -19.72 0.70 6.75
CA LEU A 193 -18.30 0.37 6.88
C LEU A 193 -17.99 -0.90 6.09
N ASN A 194 -16.79 -0.94 5.51
CA ASN A 194 -16.24 -2.18 5.00
C ASN A 194 -15.49 -2.88 6.13
N ASP A 195 -16.00 -4.03 6.57
CA ASP A 195 -15.41 -4.84 7.65
C ASP A 195 -13.99 -5.32 7.34
N TYR A 196 -13.61 -5.31 6.06
CA TYR A 196 -12.29 -5.66 5.55
C TYR A 196 -11.45 -4.43 5.18
N GLY A 197 -11.89 -3.21 5.50
CA GLY A 197 -11.27 -1.99 4.99
C GLY A 197 -10.31 -1.36 5.98
N TRP A 198 -10.83 -0.93 7.12
CA TRP A 198 -10.19 -0.01 8.07
C TRP A 198 -10.67 -0.20 9.53
N SER A 199 -11.50 -1.21 9.79
CA SER A 199 -12.29 -1.36 11.03
C SER A 199 -11.53 -1.86 12.26
N LYS A 200 -10.22 -2.11 12.17
CA LYS A 200 -9.40 -2.67 13.27
C LYS A 200 -8.28 -1.76 13.78
N ARG A 201 -8.35 -0.45 13.54
CA ARG A 201 -7.47 0.52 14.20
C ARG A 201 -8.27 1.50 15.04
#